data_AF-A0A3D3RLC3-F1
#
_entry.id   AF-A0A3D3RLC3-F1
#
_cell.length_a   1.000
_cell.length_b   1.000
_cell.length_c   1.000
_cell.angle_alpha   90.00
_cell.angle_beta   90.00
_cell.angle_gamma   90.00
#
_symmetry.space_group_name_H-M   'P 1'
#
loop_
_entity.id
_entity.type
_entity.pdbx_description
1 polymer ?
#
loop_
_entity_poly.entity_id
_entity_poly.type
_entity_poly.pdbx_seq_one_letter_code
_entity_poly.pdbx_strand_id
1 'polypeptide(L)'
;SLISIGITLLIGKISITSGVAIKEIITAGPALILQNLGNLGTILFALPVALLLGFKRECIGMTHSIGREPNVALISEKYGSDTPEFRGVMMVYVVGTVFGTIFMGAAASFLASATPISVEAYAMATGCGSAGMMTAALAPLLELKKEAATTLTAYASISNLISSIGGLYISIFLGLPLTEKLYEVLEPKLGRRKKEK
;
A
#
# COMPACT_ATOMS: atom_id res chain seq x y z
N SER A 1 -9.29 8.83 22.50
CA SER A 1 -10.41 8.46 21.61
C SER A 1 -10.37 6.96 21.33
N LEU A 2 -11.51 6.29 21.14
CA LEU A 2 -11.59 4.84 20.84
C LEU A 2 -10.67 4.44 19.66
N ILE A 3 -10.54 5.35 18.70
CA ILE A 3 -9.66 5.26 17.54
C ILE A 3 -8.18 5.12 17.95
N SER A 4 -7.71 5.91 18.91
CA SER A 4 -6.31 5.85 19.39
C SER A 4 -6.00 4.52 20.07
N ILE A 5 -6.94 3.97 20.85
CA ILE A 5 -6.78 2.66 21.50
C ILE A 5 -6.77 1.55 20.44
N GLY A 6 -7.65 1.63 19.45
CA GLY A 6 -7.69 0.71 18.31
C GLY A 6 -6.38 0.73 17.53
N ILE A 7 -5.82 1.91 17.26
CA ILE A 7 -4.53 2.07 16.58
C ILE A 7 -3.38 1.49 17.42
N THR A 8 -3.32 1.76 18.73
CA THR A 8 -2.27 1.22 19.60
C THR A 8 -2.31 -0.32 19.67
N LEU A 9 -3.50 -0.91 19.75
CA LEU A 9 -3.66 -2.37 19.70
C LEU A 9 -3.25 -2.94 18.34
N LEU A 10 -3.57 -2.24 17.24
CA LEU A 10 -3.16 -2.63 15.90
C LEU A 10 -1.62 -2.61 15.77
N ILE A 11 -0.97 -1.55 16.26
CA ILE A 11 0.50 -1.40 16.29
C ILE A 11 1.14 -2.48 17.16
N GLY A 12 0.54 -2.81 18.32
CA GLY A 12 1.01 -3.89 19.19
C GLY A 12 0.92 -5.26 18.51
N LYS A 13 -0.21 -5.55 17.86
CA LYS A 13 -0.39 -6.78 17.09
C LYS A 13 0.61 -6.87 15.94
N ILE A 14 0.80 -5.77 15.18
CA ILE A 14 1.79 -5.70 14.11
C ILE A 14 3.18 -6.00 14.68
N SER A 15 3.62 -5.29 15.72
CA SER A 15 4.94 -5.46 16.35
C SER A 15 5.23 -6.88 16.84
N ILE A 16 4.25 -7.54 17.48
CA ILE A 16 4.38 -8.94 17.95
C ILE A 16 4.50 -9.88 16.74
N THR A 17 3.66 -9.68 15.73
CA THR A 17 3.70 -10.49 14.50
C THR A 17 5.03 -10.29 13.76
N SER A 18 5.57 -9.06 13.73
CA SER A 18 6.89 -8.72 13.17
C SER A 18 8.01 -9.50 13.86
N GLY A 19 7.98 -9.59 15.19
CA GLY A 19 9.01 -10.27 15.97
C GLY A 19 9.05 -11.77 15.70
N VAL A 20 7.88 -12.39 15.50
CA VAL A 20 7.76 -13.84 15.22
C VAL A 20 8.25 -14.20 13.82
N ALA A 21 8.00 -13.35 12.82
CA ALA A 21 8.35 -13.63 11.42
C ALA A 21 9.78 -13.22 11.04
N ILE A 22 10.58 -12.63 11.94
CA ILE A 22 11.88 -12.00 11.61
C ILE A 22 12.82 -12.88 10.75
N LYS A 23 12.87 -14.20 10.98
CA LYS A 23 13.70 -15.11 10.18
C LYS A 23 13.21 -15.25 8.73
N GLU A 24 11.89 -15.30 8.53
CA GLU A 24 11.26 -15.34 7.22
C GLU A 24 11.41 -13.99 6.51
N ILE A 25 11.33 -12.88 7.26
CA ILE A 25 11.61 -11.52 6.75
C ILE A 25 13.05 -11.43 6.22
N ILE A 26 14.04 -11.98 6.92
CA ILE A 26 15.44 -11.92 6.49
C ILE A 26 15.66 -12.73 5.21
N THR A 27 15.01 -13.90 5.13
CA THR A 27 15.19 -14.83 4.00
C THR A 27 14.48 -14.35 2.73
N ALA A 28 13.25 -13.82 2.87
CA ALA A 28 12.50 -13.19 1.79
C ALA A 28 12.88 -11.71 1.58
N GLY A 29 13.76 -11.17 2.43
CA GLY A 29 14.10 -9.75 2.52
C GLY A 29 14.49 -9.10 1.20
N PRO A 30 15.37 -9.69 0.37
CA PRO A 30 15.75 -9.10 -0.90
C PRO A 30 14.57 -8.98 -1.88
N ALA A 31 13.77 -10.04 -2.03
CA ALA A 31 12.60 -10.05 -2.92
C ALA A 31 11.55 -9.03 -2.45
N LEU A 32 11.36 -8.91 -1.13
CA LEU A 32 10.35 -8.04 -0.55
C LEU A 32 10.79 -6.57 -0.47
N ILE A 33 12.09 -6.29 -0.35
CA ILE A 33 12.64 -4.95 -0.55
C ILE A 33 12.41 -4.54 -2.00
N LEU A 34 12.67 -5.41 -2.97
CA LEU A 34 12.41 -5.13 -4.39
C LEU A 34 10.91 -4.91 -4.65
N GLN A 35 10.03 -5.72 -4.05
CA GLN A 35 8.58 -5.53 -4.13
C GLN A 35 8.14 -4.17 -3.58
N ASN A 36 8.62 -3.78 -2.39
CA ASN A 36 8.27 -2.49 -1.79
C ASN A 36 8.94 -1.29 -2.48
N LEU A 37 10.11 -1.47 -3.10
CA LEU A 37 10.70 -0.47 -3.99
C LEU A 37 9.87 -0.30 -5.26
N GLY A 38 9.29 -1.39 -5.79
CA GLY A 38 8.32 -1.34 -6.89
C GLY A 38 7.12 -0.45 -6.55
N ASN A 39 6.67 -0.46 -5.28
CA ASN A 39 5.60 0.43 -4.83
C ASN A 39 5.98 1.92 -4.95
N LEU A 40 7.26 2.29 -4.78
CA LEU A 40 7.73 3.66 -5.01
C LEU A 40 7.59 4.10 -6.48
N GLY A 41 7.69 3.14 -7.41
CA GLY A 41 7.48 3.41 -8.83
C GLY A 41 6.09 3.96 -9.13
N THR A 42 5.10 3.62 -8.30
CA THR A 42 3.73 4.15 -8.46
C THR A 42 3.67 5.67 -8.28
N ILE A 43 4.55 6.26 -7.46
CA ILE A 43 4.62 7.72 -7.24
C ILE A 43 4.84 8.43 -8.58
N LEU A 44 5.71 7.89 -9.44
CA LEU A 44 6.07 8.48 -10.73
C LEU A 44 4.88 8.61 -11.69
N PHE A 45 3.85 7.79 -11.52
CA PHE A 45 2.64 7.80 -12.35
C PHE A 45 1.45 8.44 -11.63
N ALA A 46 1.24 8.08 -10.36
CA ALA A 46 0.11 8.53 -9.56
C ALA A 46 0.17 10.05 -9.30
N LEU A 47 1.36 10.60 -9.03
CA LEU A 47 1.53 12.03 -8.73
C LEU A 47 1.19 12.93 -9.94
N PRO A 48 1.73 12.70 -11.16
CA PRO A 48 1.29 13.44 -12.34
C PRO A 48 -0.21 13.33 -12.61
N VAL A 49 -0.79 12.13 -12.48
CA VAL A 49 -2.22 11.92 -12.71
C VAL A 49 -3.06 12.69 -11.69
N ALA A 50 -2.69 12.67 -10.41
CA ALA A 50 -3.38 13.43 -9.37
C ALA A 50 -3.31 14.96 -9.63
N LEU A 51 -2.16 15.47 -10.06
CA LEU A 51 -1.99 16.88 -10.42
C LEU A 51 -2.88 17.28 -11.62
N LEU A 52 -2.96 16.41 -12.64
CA LEU A 52 -3.82 16.63 -13.81
C LEU A 52 -5.31 16.62 -13.47
N LEU A 53 -5.71 15.79 -12.49
CA LEU A 53 -7.07 15.78 -11.93
C LEU A 53 -7.38 17.03 -11.10
N GLY A 54 -6.39 17.87 -10.80
CA GLY A 54 -6.55 19.16 -10.14
C GLY A 54 -6.31 19.13 -8.64
N PHE A 55 -5.80 18.03 -8.09
CA PHE A 55 -5.36 17.97 -6.70
C PHE A 55 -4.09 18.80 -6.50
N LYS A 56 -3.94 19.41 -5.33
CA LYS A 56 -2.78 20.22 -4.94
C LYS A 56 -2.02 19.46 -3.86
N ARG A 57 -1.87 20.03 -2.66
CA ARG A 57 -1.14 19.38 -1.56
C ARG A 57 -1.73 18.04 -1.14
N GLU A 58 -3.01 17.79 -1.43
CA GLU A 58 -3.64 16.47 -1.22
C GLU A 58 -2.87 15.36 -1.95
N CYS A 59 -2.26 15.64 -3.11
CA CYS A 59 -1.57 14.61 -3.90
C CYS A 59 -0.34 14.03 -3.19
N ILE A 60 0.30 14.78 -2.28
CA ILE A 60 1.40 14.27 -1.45
C ILE A 60 0.88 13.14 -0.57
N GLY A 61 -0.23 13.38 0.14
CA GLY A 61 -0.89 12.37 0.96
C GLY A 61 -1.45 11.20 0.14
N MET A 62 -1.98 11.46 -1.06
CA MET A 62 -2.57 10.43 -1.91
C MET A 62 -1.54 9.49 -2.57
N THR A 63 -0.34 9.99 -2.90
CA THR A 63 0.53 9.28 -3.86
C THR A 63 1.82 8.76 -3.26
N HIS A 64 2.19 9.20 -2.05
CA HIS A 64 3.44 8.74 -1.41
C HIS A 64 3.48 7.25 -1.07
N SER A 65 2.31 6.58 -1.01
CA SER A 65 2.17 5.17 -0.67
C SER A 65 0.77 4.67 -1.04
N ILE A 66 0.52 3.37 -0.86
CA ILE A 66 -0.81 2.73 -1.04
C ILE A 66 -1.85 3.17 0.03
N GLY A 67 -1.48 4.09 0.93
CA GLY A 67 -2.39 4.71 1.89
C GLY A 67 -3.04 3.73 2.86
N ARG A 68 -2.24 2.86 3.50
CA ARG A 68 -2.70 1.96 4.57
C ARG A 68 -2.55 2.61 5.95
N GLU A 69 -3.02 1.95 6.99
CA GLU A 69 -3.08 2.46 8.37
C GLU A 69 -1.76 3.07 8.86
N PRO A 70 -0.58 2.45 8.64
CA PRO A 70 0.69 3.05 9.04
C PRO A 70 0.98 4.37 8.32
N ASN A 71 0.56 4.50 7.06
CA ASN A 71 0.76 5.71 6.26
C ASN A 71 -0.20 6.83 6.67
N VAL A 72 -1.43 6.49 7.08
CA VAL A 72 -2.36 7.46 7.68
C VAL A 72 -1.78 8.03 8.96
N ALA A 73 -1.23 7.17 9.82
CA ALA A 73 -0.54 7.59 11.03
C ALA A 73 0.68 8.48 10.72
N LEU A 74 1.52 8.09 9.77
CA LEU A 74 2.69 8.87 9.32
C LEU A 74 2.31 10.28 8.87
N ILE A 75 1.30 10.41 8.01
CA ILE A 75 0.85 11.71 7.52
C ILE A 75 0.22 12.54 8.64
N SER A 76 -0.56 11.92 9.52
CA SER A 76 -1.13 12.60 10.69
C SER A 76 -0.04 13.12 11.64
N GLU A 77 1.06 12.39 11.81
CA GLU A 77 2.17 12.78 12.69
C GLU A 77 3.03 13.88 12.04
N LYS A 78 3.32 13.77 10.74
CA LYS A 78 4.19 14.74 10.05
C LYS A 78 3.48 16.06 9.72
N TYR A 79 2.24 16.01 9.25
CA TYR A 79 1.52 17.21 8.77
C TYR A 79 0.39 17.65 9.72
N GLY A 80 -0.19 16.73 10.49
CA GLY A 80 -1.38 16.99 11.30
C GLY A 80 -2.68 16.57 10.60
N SER A 81 -3.71 16.31 11.40
CA SER A 81 -4.99 15.72 10.94
C SER A 81 -5.93 16.68 10.22
N ASP A 82 -5.70 17.99 10.26
CA ASP A 82 -6.51 18.99 9.53
C ASP A 82 -5.76 19.58 8.33
N THR A 83 -4.94 18.77 7.67
CA THR A 83 -4.16 19.19 6.49
C THR A 83 -4.71 18.62 5.19
N PRO A 84 -4.47 19.29 4.04
CA PRO A 84 -4.76 18.71 2.73
C PRO A 84 -4.11 17.35 2.52
N GLU A 85 -2.89 17.15 3.01
CA GLU A 85 -2.17 15.88 2.97
C GLU A 85 -2.93 14.78 3.70
N PHE A 86 -3.42 15.06 4.91
CA PHE A 86 -4.22 14.11 5.66
C PHE A 86 -5.54 13.77 4.95
N ARG A 87 -6.21 14.76 4.37
CA ARG A 87 -7.42 14.52 3.54
C ARG A 87 -7.11 13.64 2.34
N GLY A 88 -5.96 13.85 1.71
CA GLY A 88 -5.47 13.04 0.60
C GLY A 88 -5.25 11.57 0.98
N VAL A 89 -4.47 11.31 2.04
CA VAL A 89 -4.21 9.92 2.46
C VAL A 89 -5.49 9.22 2.91
N MET A 90 -6.41 9.93 3.55
CA MET A 90 -7.70 9.39 3.97
C MET A 90 -8.61 9.03 2.78
N MET A 91 -8.60 9.85 1.72
CA MET A 91 -9.31 9.51 0.48
C MET A 91 -8.82 8.17 -0.06
N VAL A 92 -7.50 8.01 -0.23
CA VAL A 92 -6.91 6.78 -0.77
C VAL A 92 -7.12 5.61 0.17
N TYR A 93 -7.07 5.82 1.48
CA TYR A 93 -7.37 4.76 2.45
C TYR A 93 -8.80 4.24 2.28
N VAL A 94 -9.81 5.12 2.27
CA VAL A 94 -11.23 4.73 2.19
C VAL A 94 -11.58 4.18 0.82
N VAL A 95 -11.35 4.97 -0.23
CA VAL A 95 -11.68 4.60 -1.62
C VAL A 95 -10.84 3.40 -2.04
N GLY A 96 -9.54 3.43 -1.77
CA GLY A 96 -8.64 2.34 -2.10
C GLY A 96 -9.05 1.04 -1.43
N THR A 97 -9.48 1.04 -0.16
CA THR A 97 -9.92 -0.21 0.50
C THR A 97 -11.12 -0.83 -0.20
N VAL A 98 -12.12 -0.04 -0.59
CA VAL A 98 -13.33 -0.56 -1.25
C VAL A 98 -13.01 -1.03 -2.68
N PHE A 99 -12.48 -0.13 -3.51
CA PHE A 99 -12.25 -0.42 -4.92
C PHE A 99 -11.06 -1.35 -5.13
N GLY A 100 -10.01 -1.20 -4.34
CA GLY A 100 -8.81 -2.03 -4.42
C GLY A 100 -9.09 -3.48 -4.03
N THR A 101 -10.02 -3.75 -3.11
CA THR A 101 -10.41 -5.14 -2.79
C THR A 101 -11.06 -5.81 -4.00
N ILE A 102 -11.96 -5.11 -4.70
CA ILE A 102 -12.62 -5.61 -5.93
C ILE A 102 -11.58 -5.81 -7.03
N PHE A 103 -10.75 -4.80 -7.27
CA PHE A 103 -9.74 -4.81 -8.32
C PHE A 103 -8.71 -5.93 -8.11
N MET A 104 -8.19 -6.06 -6.89
CA MET A 104 -7.17 -7.07 -6.58
C MET A 104 -7.71 -8.49 -6.68
N GLY A 105 -8.96 -8.73 -6.28
CA GLY A 105 -9.64 -10.02 -6.48
C GLY A 105 -9.72 -10.41 -7.96
N ALA A 106 -10.23 -9.49 -8.79
CA ALA A 106 -10.35 -9.71 -10.23
C ALA A 106 -8.97 -9.86 -10.92
N ALA A 107 -8.01 -9.00 -10.56
CA ALA A 107 -6.67 -9.01 -11.13
C ALA A 107 -5.92 -10.30 -10.80
N ALA A 108 -6.01 -10.81 -9.57
CA ALA A 108 -5.36 -12.07 -9.19
C ALA A 108 -5.91 -13.26 -9.99
N SER A 109 -7.23 -13.36 -10.13
CA SER A 109 -7.86 -14.41 -10.93
C SER A 109 -7.46 -14.34 -12.41
N PHE A 110 -7.49 -13.14 -12.99
CA PHE A 110 -7.13 -12.92 -14.38
C PHE A 110 -5.65 -13.24 -14.64
N LEU A 111 -4.74 -12.69 -13.83
CA LEU A 111 -3.31 -12.88 -14.02
C LEU A 111 -2.89 -14.34 -13.81
N ALA A 112 -3.44 -15.02 -12.79
CA ALA A 112 -3.17 -16.43 -12.56
C ALA A 112 -3.61 -17.32 -13.74
N SER A 113 -4.62 -16.90 -14.49
CA SER A 113 -5.09 -17.61 -15.68
C SER A 113 -4.33 -17.21 -16.96
N ALA A 114 -3.88 -15.96 -17.05
CA ALA A 114 -3.31 -15.38 -18.26
C ALA A 114 -1.80 -15.52 -18.38
N THR A 115 -1.09 -15.84 -17.29
CA THR A 115 0.38 -15.87 -17.28
C THR A 115 0.93 -17.16 -16.65
N PRO A 116 2.03 -17.73 -17.18
CA PRO A 116 2.55 -19.03 -16.74
C PRO A 116 3.45 -18.91 -15.49
N ILE A 117 3.02 -18.13 -14.49
CA ILE A 117 3.76 -17.93 -13.23
C ILE A 117 3.15 -18.85 -12.17
N SER A 118 3.97 -19.30 -11.20
CA SER A 118 3.51 -20.13 -10.08
C SER A 118 2.43 -19.44 -9.25
N VAL A 119 1.41 -20.19 -8.83
CA VAL A 119 0.31 -19.74 -7.95
C VAL A 119 0.84 -19.19 -6.62
N GLU A 120 1.94 -19.76 -6.12
CA GLU A 120 2.64 -19.32 -4.91
C GLU A 120 3.16 -17.89 -5.01
N ALA A 121 3.68 -17.50 -6.17
CA ALA A 121 4.15 -16.14 -6.41
C ALA A 121 2.99 -15.14 -6.45
N TYR A 122 1.84 -15.52 -7.04
CA TYR A 122 0.64 -14.68 -6.97
C TYR A 122 0.14 -14.54 -5.53
N ALA A 123 0.13 -15.63 -4.77
CA ALA A 123 -0.26 -15.57 -3.35
C ALA A 123 0.66 -14.62 -2.58
N MET A 124 1.97 -14.65 -2.82
CA MET A 124 2.91 -13.69 -2.25
C MET A 124 2.62 -12.25 -2.69
N ALA A 125 2.28 -12.02 -3.97
CA ALA A 125 1.93 -10.71 -4.49
C ALA A 125 0.64 -10.11 -3.91
N THR A 126 -0.27 -10.94 -3.38
CA THR A 126 -1.50 -10.45 -2.71
C THR A 126 -1.22 -9.67 -1.44
N GLY A 127 -0.04 -9.84 -0.84
CA GLY A 127 0.38 -9.17 0.38
C GLY A 127 0.82 -7.72 0.15
N CYS A 128 -0.14 -6.83 -0.11
CA CYS A 128 0.10 -5.41 -0.37
C CYS A 128 0.02 -4.50 0.87
N GLY A 129 -0.12 -5.08 2.07
CA GLY A 129 -0.23 -4.35 3.34
C GLY A 129 -1.67 -4.02 3.75
N SER A 130 -2.68 -4.62 3.10
CA SER A 130 -4.09 -4.59 3.50
C SER A 130 -4.65 -6.01 3.64
N ALA A 131 -5.15 -6.33 4.84
CA ALA A 131 -5.77 -7.63 5.09
C ALA A 131 -7.00 -7.89 4.19
N GLY A 132 -7.83 -6.86 3.95
CA GLY A 132 -9.01 -6.97 3.10
C GLY A 132 -8.67 -7.27 1.64
N MET A 133 -7.73 -6.49 1.07
CA MET A 133 -7.28 -6.70 -0.30
C MET A 133 -6.57 -8.05 -0.49
N MET A 134 -5.72 -8.42 0.48
CA MET A 134 -5.04 -9.72 0.48
C MET A 134 -6.05 -10.86 0.45
N THR A 135 -7.07 -10.82 1.31
CA THR A 135 -8.08 -11.88 1.41
C THR A 135 -8.85 -12.03 0.10
N ALA A 136 -9.29 -10.92 -0.49
CA ALA A 136 -10.02 -10.94 -1.75
C ALA A 136 -9.18 -11.43 -2.94
N ALA A 137 -7.90 -11.04 -3.00
CA ALA A 137 -6.97 -11.50 -4.03
C ALA A 137 -6.55 -12.96 -3.87
N LEU A 138 -6.45 -13.44 -2.62
CA LEU A 138 -6.04 -14.80 -2.31
C LEU A 138 -7.16 -15.81 -2.57
N ALA A 139 -8.42 -15.43 -2.33
CA ALA A 139 -9.59 -16.31 -2.50
C ALA A 139 -9.61 -17.09 -3.84
N PRO A 140 -9.49 -16.46 -5.03
CA PRO A 140 -9.47 -17.19 -6.30
C PRO A 140 -8.23 -18.11 -6.45
N LEU A 141 -7.09 -17.76 -5.85
CA LEU A 141 -5.87 -18.57 -5.91
C LEU A 141 -5.99 -19.86 -5.08
N LEU A 142 -6.70 -19.80 -3.95
CA LEU A 142 -7.00 -20.97 -3.12
C LEU A 142 -7.91 -21.95 -3.85
N GLU A 143 -8.83 -21.46 -4.69
CA GLU A 143 -9.69 -22.31 -5.51
C GLU A 143 -8.91 -23.01 -6.63
N LEU A 144 -7.93 -22.32 -7.22
CA LEU A 144 -7.05 -22.86 -8.26
C LEU A 144 -6.12 -23.96 -7.75
N LYS A 145 -5.63 -23.86 -6.50
CA LYS A 145 -4.70 -24.84 -5.93
C LYS A 145 -5.03 -25.17 -4.47
N LYS A 146 -6.15 -25.87 -4.28
CA LYS A 146 -6.71 -26.24 -2.95
C LYS A 146 -5.71 -27.01 -2.08
N GLU A 147 -4.90 -27.87 -2.67
CA GLU A 147 -3.89 -28.68 -1.96
C GLU A 147 -2.79 -27.83 -1.30
N ALA A 148 -2.52 -26.63 -1.84
CA ALA A 148 -1.51 -25.71 -1.33
C ALA A 148 -2.09 -24.60 -0.44
N ALA A 149 -3.37 -24.68 -0.04
CA ALA A 149 -4.07 -23.58 0.62
C ALA A 149 -3.34 -23.03 1.86
N THR A 150 -2.78 -23.91 2.69
CA THR A 150 -1.99 -23.52 3.87
C THR A 150 -0.74 -22.73 3.49
N THR A 151 -0.01 -23.18 2.47
CA THR A 151 1.21 -22.52 1.99
C THR A 151 0.90 -21.18 1.34
N LEU A 152 -0.13 -21.10 0.49
CA LEU A 152 -0.55 -19.86 -0.16
C LEU A 152 -0.97 -18.82 0.89
N THR A 153 -1.73 -19.23 1.90
CA THR A 153 -2.15 -18.35 3.00
C THR A 153 -0.96 -17.86 3.81
N ALA A 154 0.02 -18.73 4.08
CA ALA A 154 1.25 -18.35 4.78
C ALA A 154 2.05 -17.31 3.98
N TYR A 155 2.27 -17.54 2.68
CA TYR A 155 3.01 -16.61 1.82
C TYR A 155 2.32 -15.25 1.69
N ALA A 156 1.00 -15.24 1.49
CA ALA A 156 0.22 -14.02 1.47
C ALA A 156 0.33 -13.24 2.79
N SER A 157 0.20 -13.94 3.92
CA SER A 157 0.24 -13.32 5.25
C SER A 157 1.60 -12.73 5.60
N ILE A 158 2.69 -13.48 5.32
CA ILE A 158 4.07 -13.01 5.53
C ILE A 158 4.36 -11.80 4.63
N SER A 159 3.99 -11.86 3.35
CA SER A 159 4.16 -10.74 2.43
C SER A 159 3.38 -9.51 2.89
N ASN A 160 2.13 -9.69 3.34
CA ASN A 160 1.30 -8.60 3.84
C ASN A 160 1.90 -7.93 5.07
N LEU A 161 2.39 -8.71 6.03
CA LEU A 161 3.08 -8.21 7.21
C LEU A 161 4.30 -7.36 6.82
N ILE A 162 5.13 -7.88 5.92
CA ILE A 162 6.37 -7.22 5.49
C ILE A 162 6.06 -5.95 4.71
N SER A 163 5.06 -5.97 3.83
CA SER A 163 4.61 -4.76 3.12
C SER A 163 4.03 -3.71 4.07
N SER A 164 3.32 -4.09 5.14
CA SER A 164 2.83 -3.14 6.13
C SER A 164 3.96 -2.47 6.91
N ILE A 165 5.01 -3.21 7.29
CA ILE A 165 6.12 -2.70 8.12
C ILE A 165 7.21 -2.07 7.25
N GLY A 166 7.74 -2.84 6.31
CA GLY A 166 8.78 -2.40 5.39
C GLY A 166 8.30 -1.25 4.50
N GLY A 167 7.04 -1.30 4.06
CA GLY A 167 6.41 -0.22 3.32
C GLY A 167 6.31 1.08 4.13
N LEU A 168 6.09 1.02 5.45
CA LEU A 168 6.13 2.20 6.31
C LEU A 168 7.53 2.82 6.33
N TYR A 169 8.58 2.04 6.61
CA TYR A 169 9.96 2.56 6.66
C TYR A 169 10.38 3.13 5.30
N ILE A 170 10.06 2.44 4.21
CA ILE A 170 10.31 2.93 2.85
C ILE A 170 9.51 4.22 2.60
N SER A 171 8.27 4.32 3.05
CA SER A 171 7.47 5.55 2.92
C SER A 171 8.05 6.71 3.73
N ILE A 172 8.56 6.46 4.94
CA ILE A 172 9.21 7.48 5.79
C ILE A 172 10.49 8.01 5.14
N PHE A 173 11.40 7.12 4.76
CA PHE A 173 12.74 7.51 4.32
C PHE A 173 12.85 7.86 2.83
N LEU A 174 12.01 7.25 1.99
CA LEU A 174 12.09 7.39 0.53
C LEU A 174 10.80 7.94 -0.06
N GLY A 175 9.65 7.29 0.19
CA GLY A 175 8.40 7.58 -0.50
C GLY A 175 7.91 9.02 -0.31
N LEU A 176 7.81 9.47 0.94
CA LEU A 176 7.33 10.80 1.25
C LEU A 176 8.30 11.93 0.83
N PRO A 177 9.61 11.86 1.13
CA PRO A 177 10.57 12.84 0.64
C PRO A 177 10.65 12.89 -0.89
N LEU A 178 10.55 11.74 -1.58
CA LEU A 178 10.53 11.68 -3.03
C LEU A 178 9.27 12.35 -3.60
N THR A 179 8.12 12.09 -2.99
CA THR A 179 6.84 12.67 -3.42
C THR A 179 6.83 14.19 -3.25
N GLU A 180 7.35 14.71 -2.13
CA GLU A 180 7.51 16.16 -1.91
C GLU A 180 8.40 16.81 -2.98
N LYS A 181 9.58 16.23 -3.26
CA LYS A 181 10.48 16.74 -4.30
C LYS A 181 9.86 16.71 -5.69
N LEU A 182 9.21 15.61 -6.05
CA LEU A 182 8.54 15.49 -7.34
C LEU A 182 7.38 16.46 -7.46
N TYR A 183 6.64 16.70 -6.37
CA TYR A 183 5.55 17.65 -6.33
C TYR A 183 6.04 19.08 -6.62
N GLU A 184 7.12 19.52 -6.00
CA GLU A 184 7.71 20.84 -6.24
C GLU A 184 8.11 21.06 -7.71
N VAL A 185 8.56 19.99 -8.39
CA VAL A 185 8.95 20.05 -9.80
C VAL A 185 7.76 19.97 -10.75
N LEU A 186 6.76 19.14 -10.43
CA LEU A 186 5.65 18.80 -11.32
C LEU A 186 4.45 19.74 -11.15
N GLU A 187 4.16 20.23 -9.95
CA GLU A 187 3.01 21.10 -9.69
C GLU A 187 3.05 22.38 -10.54
N PRO A 188 4.18 23.10 -10.69
CA PRO A 188 4.21 24.32 -11.50
C PRO A 188 3.96 24.06 -13.00
N LYS A 189 4.21 22.83 -13.46
CA LYS A 189 4.09 22.44 -14.88
C LYS A 189 2.73 21.82 -15.21
N LEU A 190 2.22 20.97 -14.31
CA LEU A 190 1.02 20.15 -14.53
C LEU A 190 -0.18 20.62 -13.70
N GLY A 191 0.05 21.39 -12.64
CA GLY A 191 -0.98 21.87 -11.75
C GLY A 191 -1.95 22.77 -12.50
N ARG A 192 -3.20 22.29 -12.66
CA ARG A 192 -4.29 23.14 -13.18
C ARG A 192 -4.39 24.38 -12.29
N ARG A 193 -4.23 25.58 -12.87
CA ARG A 193 -4.68 26.82 -12.23
C ARG A 193 -6.19 26.72 -12.10
N LYS A 194 -6.74 26.80 -10.88
CA LYS A 194 -8.17 27.04 -10.72
C LYS A 194 -8.46 28.34 -11.47
N LYS A 195 -9.24 28.27 -12.55
CA LYS A 195 -9.92 29.47 -13.07
C LYS A 195 -10.86 29.89 -11.93
N GLU A 196 -10.54 31.00 -11.28
CA GLU A 196 -11.52 31.71 -10.45
C GLU A 196 -12.76 31.92 -11.31
N LYS A 197 -13.89 31.39 -10.83
CA LYS A 197 -15.22 31.69 -11.33
C LYS A 197 -15.84 32.67 -10.37
#